data_AF-A0A835QTY5-F1
#
_entry.id   AF-A0A835QTY5-F1
#
_cell.length_a   1.000
_cell.length_b   1.000
_cell.length_c   1.000
_cell.angle_alpha   90.00
_cell.angle_beta   90.00
_cell.angle_gamma   90.00
#
_symmetry.space_group_name_H-M   'P 1'
#
loop_
_entity.id
_entity.type
_entity.pdbx_description
1 polymer ?
#
loop_
_entity_poly.entity_id
_entity_poly.type
_entity_poly.pdbx_seq_one_letter_code
_entity_poly.pdbx_strand_id
1 'polypeptide(L)'
;MDSSRGGADLMLLEDFGQRVDLTRRIREILVNYPEGTTVLKELIQNADDAGATKFCLCLDRRIHGVKSLLSSKLGQWQGPALLAYNDAIFTEEDFASISRVGIARRRVRPGRLAVSGESCS
;
A
#
# COMPACT_ATOMS: atom_id res chain seq x y z
N MET A 1 -36.20 -36.71 10.32
CA MET A 1 -35.09 -37.10 9.43
C MET A 1 -35.33 -36.34 8.14
N ASP A 2 -34.87 -35.09 8.10
CA ASP A 2 -33.55 -34.65 7.61
C ASP A 2 -33.69 -34.24 6.14
N SER A 3 -33.97 -32.96 5.90
CA SER A 3 -33.01 -31.95 5.38
C SER A 3 -32.74 -32.11 3.90
N SER A 4 -33.09 -31.09 3.11
CA SER A 4 -32.34 -30.72 1.91
C SER A 4 -32.93 -29.49 1.23
N ARG A 5 -32.04 -28.52 0.98
CA ARG A 5 -32.11 -27.43 -0.02
C ARG A 5 -32.79 -26.12 0.40
N GLY A 6 -32.28 -25.54 1.48
CA GLY A 6 -32.03 -24.09 1.51
C GLY A 6 -30.70 -23.82 0.81
N GLY A 7 -30.74 -23.35 -0.44
CA GLY A 7 -29.54 -23.28 -1.27
C GLY A 7 -29.66 -22.39 -2.50
N ALA A 8 -30.42 -21.29 -2.39
CA ALA A 8 -30.55 -20.34 -3.48
C ALA A 8 -30.72 -18.87 -3.01
N ASP A 9 -30.23 -18.53 -1.82
CA ASP A 9 -30.37 -17.16 -1.27
C ASP A 9 -29.06 -16.53 -0.77
N LEU A 10 -27.90 -17.07 -1.19
CA LEU A 10 -26.58 -16.58 -0.77
C LEU A 10 -25.62 -16.25 -1.93
N MET A 11 -26.15 -16.12 -3.14
CA MET A 11 -25.39 -15.75 -4.35
C MET A 11 -25.81 -14.38 -4.92
N LEU A 12 -26.80 -13.72 -4.33
CA LEU A 12 -27.39 -12.46 -4.83
C LEU A 12 -27.27 -11.28 -3.87
N LEU A 13 -26.41 -11.36 -2.85
CA LEU A 13 -25.84 -10.14 -2.29
C LEU A 13 -24.66 -9.73 -3.17
N GLU A 14 -24.96 -9.39 -4.43
CA GLU A 14 -24.07 -8.62 -5.27
C GLU A 14 -23.72 -7.35 -4.50
N ASP A 15 -22.48 -7.32 -4.00
CA ASP A 15 -21.63 -6.15 -3.77
C ASP A 15 -22.31 -4.80 -4.04
N PHE A 16 -23.22 -4.38 -3.15
CA PHE A 16 -23.82 -3.06 -3.16
C PHE A 16 -22.81 -2.10 -2.53
N GLY A 17 -21.77 -1.79 -3.31
CA GLY A 17 -20.63 -0.98 -2.90
C GLY A 17 -20.17 -0.10 -4.06
N GLN A 18 -19.94 1.18 -3.77
CA GLN A 18 -19.42 2.13 -4.75
C GLN A 18 -18.02 1.69 -5.20
N ARG A 19 -17.88 1.18 -6.42
CA ARG A 19 -16.58 0.81 -7.02
C ARG A 19 -15.78 2.05 -7.37
N VAL A 20 -14.91 2.48 -6.46
CA VAL A 20 -13.97 3.57 -6.73
C VAL A 20 -12.76 2.98 -7.47
N ASP A 21 -12.45 3.52 -8.65
CA ASP A 21 -11.24 3.17 -9.41
C ASP A 21 -10.00 3.36 -8.53
N LEU A 22 -9.12 2.36 -8.48
CA LEU A 22 -7.87 2.40 -7.71
C LEU A 22 -7.03 3.64 -8.05
N THR A 23 -7.02 4.02 -9.33
CA THR A 23 -6.31 5.22 -9.82
C THR A 23 -6.90 6.50 -9.21
N ARG A 24 -8.23 6.56 -9.09
CA ARG A 24 -8.94 7.66 -8.43
C ARG A 24 -8.64 7.68 -6.94
N ARG A 25 -8.64 6.51 -6.29
CA ARG A 25 -8.32 6.40 -4.87
C ARG A 25 -6.89 6.85 -4.56
N ILE A 26 -5.92 6.43 -5.38
CA ILE A 26 -4.52 6.88 -5.25
C ILE A 26 -4.42 8.40 -5.44
N ARG A 27 -5.13 8.96 -6.43
CA ARG A 27 -5.17 10.41 -6.64
C ARG A 27 -5.71 11.16 -5.42
N GLU A 28 -6.81 10.69 -4.84
CA GLU A 28 -7.40 11.29 -3.63
C GLU A 28 -6.43 11.22 -2.44
N ILE A 29 -5.69 10.13 -2.27
CA ILE A 29 -4.64 10.02 -1.25
C ILE A 29 -3.52 11.03 -1.53
N LEU A 30 -3.04 11.13 -2.77
CA LEU A 30 -1.95 12.04 -3.14
C LEU A 30 -2.30 13.53 -2.91
N VAL A 31 -3.57 13.93 -3.10
CA VAL A 31 -4.03 15.30 -2.79
C VAL A 31 -3.81 15.66 -1.31
N ASN A 32 -3.93 14.70 -0.41
CA ASN A 32 -3.73 14.90 1.02
C ASN A 32 -2.23 14.87 1.44
N TYR A 33 -1.30 14.65 0.50
CA TYR A 33 0.15 14.53 0.75
C TYR A 33 0.94 15.56 -0.08
N PRO A 34 0.68 16.88 0.06
CA PRO A 34 1.21 17.89 -0.86
C PRO A 34 2.72 18.13 -0.74
N GLU A 35 3.33 17.86 0.43
CA GLU A 35 4.72 18.29 0.71
C GLU A 35 5.81 17.32 0.22
N GLY A 36 5.46 16.18 -0.38
CA GLY A 36 6.39 15.21 -0.98
C GLY A 36 7.31 14.46 0.01
N THR A 37 7.73 15.11 1.10
CA THR A 37 8.55 14.56 2.18
C THR A 37 7.81 13.53 3.01
N THR A 38 6.47 13.55 3.01
CA THR A 38 5.65 12.57 3.72
C THR A 38 5.91 11.16 3.20
N VAL A 39 6.16 10.99 1.89
CA VAL A 39 6.52 9.67 1.32
C VAL A 39 7.80 9.12 1.97
N LEU A 40 8.80 9.98 2.20
CA LEU A 40 10.04 9.56 2.86
C LEU A 40 9.79 9.16 4.32
N LYS A 41 8.92 9.90 5.03
CA LYS A 41 8.53 9.56 6.41
C LYS A 41 7.82 8.21 6.48
N GLU A 42 6.91 7.91 5.56
CA GLU A 42 6.24 6.61 5.48
C GLU A 42 7.22 5.47 5.20
N LEU A 43 8.20 5.67 4.31
CA LEU A 43 9.24 4.67 4.05
C LEU A 43 10.11 4.38 5.27
N ILE A 44 10.45 5.42 6.05
CA ILE A 44 11.18 5.27 7.32
C ILE A 44 10.32 4.53 8.36
N GLN A 45 9.03 4.87 8.45
CA GLN A 45 8.11 4.17 9.36
C GLN A 45 7.97 2.70 9.01
N ASN A 46 7.87 2.35 7.72
CA ASN A 46 7.85 0.96 7.27
C ASN A 46 9.11 0.20 7.69
N ALA A 47 10.28 0.85 7.63
CA ALA A 47 11.54 0.25 8.08
C ALA A 47 11.56 0.05 9.60
N ASP A 48 11.09 1.02 10.39
CA ASP A 48 10.94 0.91 11.85
C ASP A 48 9.96 -0.21 12.24
N ASP A 49 8.79 -0.25 11.61
CA ASP A 49 7.76 -1.29 11.82
C ASP A 49 8.28 -2.69 11.51
N ALA A 50 9.14 -2.82 10.50
CA ALA A 50 9.79 -4.08 10.13
C ALA A 50 10.97 -4.45 11.05
N GLY A 51 11.36 -3.57 11.98
CA GLY A 51 12.50 -3.78 12.88
C GLY A 51 13.86 -3.65 12.19
N ALA A 52 13.95 -2.89 11.10
CA ALA A 52 15.20 -2.63 10.40
C ALA A 52 16.19 -1.85 11.30
N THR A 53 17.47 -2.18 11.19
CA THR A 53 18.54 -1.45 11.88
C THR A 53 19.24 -0.45 10.96
N LYS A 54 19.03 -0.57 9.65
CA LYS A 54 19.59 0.31 8.63
C LYS A 54 18.51 0.70 7.63
N PHE A 55 18.53 1.97 7.26
CA PHE A 55 17.72 2.52 6.18
C PHE A 55 18.60 3.41 5.30
N CYS A 56 18.45 3.30 3.97
CA CYS A 56 19.22 4.09 3.01
C CYS A 56 18.33 4.59 1.88
N LEU A 57 18.53 5.86 1.51
CA LEU A 57 17.99 6.45 0.29
C LEU A 57 19.12 6.66 -0.70
N CYS A 58 18.90 6.25 -1.95
CA CYS A 58 19.87 6.42 -3.03
C CYS A 58 19.20 7.05 -4.24
N LEU A 59 19.69 8.23 -4.65
CA LEU A 59 19.31 8.83 -5.92
C LEU A 59 20.12 8.17 -7.04
N ASP A 60 19.52 7.20 -7.69
CA ASP A 60 20.10 6.53 -8.85
C ASP A 60 19.80 7.31 -10.12
N ARG A 61 20.84 7.84 -10.76
CA ARG A 61 20.73 8.64 -11.99
C ARG A 61 20.98 7.84 -13.27
N ARG A 62 21.12 6.52 -13.15
CA ARG A 62 21.41 5.64 -14.30
C ARG A 62 20.21 5.56 -15.24
N ILE A 63 20.50 5.21 -16.49
CA ILE A 63 19.52 4.86 -17.52
C ILE A 63 19.81 3.42 -17.92
N HIS A 64 18.78 2.59 -17.88
CA HIS A 64 18.87 1.15 -18.13
C HIS A 64 18.43 0.80 -19.55
N GLY A 65 18.91 -0.34 -20.05
CA GLY A 65 18.57 -0.82 -21.39
C GLY A 65 17.09 -1.21 -21.51
N VAL A 66 16.56 -1.12 -22.73
CA VAL A 66 15.15 -1.44 -23.05
C VAL A 66 14.97 -2.68 -23.94
N LYS A 67 16.07 -3.35 -24.29
CA LYS A 67 16.08 -4.44 -25.30
C LYS A 67 15.51 -5.77 -24.80
N SER A 68 15.52 -6.02 -23.49
CA SER A 68 15.13 -7.29 -22.87
C SER A 68 14.08 -7.08 -21.77
N LEU A 69 13.02 -6.35 -22.08
CA LEU A 69 11.91 -6.09 -21.16
C LEU A 69 10.77 -7.09 -21.40
N LEU A 70 10.02 -7.41 -20.35
CA LEU A 70 8.80 -8.23 -20.44
C LEU A 70 7.74 -7.61 -21.38
N SER A 71 7.74 -6.28 -21.48
CA SER A 71 6.89 -5.53 -22.40
C SER A 71 7.60 -4.25 -22.83
N SER A 72 7.45 -3.86 -24.09
CA SER A 72 8.01 -2.61 -24.63
C SER A 72 7.50 -1.36 -23.90
N LYS A 73 6.27 -1.41 -23.34
CA LYS A 73 5.68 -0.33 -22.55
C LYS A 73 6.47 0.00 -21.27
N LEU A 74 7.30 -0.92 -20.79
CA LEU A 74 8.13 -0.71 -19.61
C LEU A 74 9.36 0.15 -19.88
N GLY A 75 9.69 0.42 -21.16
CA GLY A 75 10.87 1.20 -21.52
C GLY A 75 10.88 2.61 -20.93
N GLN A 76 9.70 3.21 -20.71
CA GLN A 76 9.58 4.52 -20.08
C GLN A 76 10.03 4.55 -18.61
N TRP A 77 10.08 3.40 -17.93
CA TRP A 77 10.44 3.28 -16.52
C TRP A 77 11.92 2.94 -16.29
N GLN A 78 12.73 2.88 -17.35
CA GLN A 78 14.15 2.52 -17.28
C GLN A 78 15.08 3.73 -17.03
N GLY A 79 14.55 4.86 -16.57
CA GLY A 79 15.31 6.09 -16.28
C GLY A 79 15.77 6.21 -14.82
N PRO A 80 16.21 7.41 -14.41
CA PRO A 80 16.57 7.71 -13.02
C PRO A 80 15.48 7.35 -12.01
N ALA A 81 15.90 6.88 -10.84
CA ALA A 81 15.01 6.43 -9.77
C ALA A 81 15.52 6.84 -8.38
N LEU A 82 14.60 7.00 -7.44
CA LEU A 82 14.90 7.06 -6.02
C LEU A 82 14.73 5.67 -5.42
N LEU A 83 15.83 5.07 -4.96
CA LEU A 83 15.83 3.75 -4.33
C LEU A 83 15.75 3.92 -2.81
N ALA A 84 14.91 3.11 -2.17
CA ALA A 84 14.83 3.00 -0.71
C ALA A 84 15.16 1.57 -0.30
N TYR A 85 16.12 1.43 0.61
CA TYR A 85 16.60 0.15 1.12
C TYR A 85 16.49 0.11 2.63
N ASN A 86 16.10 -1.03 3.18
CA ASN A 86 16.24 -1.37 4.59
C ASN A 86 16.70 -2.82 4.74
N ASP A 87 17.28 -3.17 5.88
CA ASP A 87 17.86 -4.49 6.14
C ASP A 87 16.91 -5.51 6.77
N ALA A 88 15.62 -5.19 6.90
CA ALA A 88 14.61 -6.16 7.28
C ALA A 88 14.20 -7.06 6.09
N ILE A 89 13.72 -8.27 6.40
CA ILE A 89 13.29 -9.25 5.41
C ILE A 89 11.75 -9.29 5.38
N PHE A 90 11.16 -9.23 4.20
CA PHE A 90 9.71 -9.36 4.03
C PHE A 90 9.23 -10.73 4.50
N THR A 91 8.16 -10.72 5.30
CA THR A 91 7.39 -11.91 5.64
C THR A 91 6.27 -12.15 4.63
N GLU A 92 5.65 -13.33 4.65
CA GLU A 92 4.48 -13.63 3.81
C GLU A 92 3.31 -12.67 4.09
N GLU A 93 3.14 -12.22 5.34
CA GLU A 93 2.13 -11.22 5.71
C GLU A 93 2.42 -9.86 5.05
N ASP A 94 3.69 -9.46 4.96
CA ASP A 94 4.09 -8.21 4.32
C ASP A 94 3.82 -8.25 2.82
N PHE A 95 4.09 -9.38 2.16
CA PHE A 95 3.75 -9.59 0.74
C PHE A 95 2.23 -9.55 0.50
N ALA A 96 1.45 -10.18 1.37
CA ALA A 96 -0.01 -10.12 1.30
C ALA A 96 -0.56 -8.71 1.57
N SER A 97 0.14 -7.91 2.37
CA SER A 97 -0.27 -6.56 2.73
C SER A 97 0.04 -5.54 1.63
N ILE A 98 1.23 -5.61 1.02
CA ILE A 98 1.63 -4.67 -0.04
C ILE A 98 0.82 -4.83 -1.34
N SER A 99 0.26 -6.02 -1.59
CA SER A 99 -0.60 -6.29 -2.75
C SER A 99 -2.01 -5.70 -2.63
N ARG A 100 -2.46 -5.34 -1.41
CA ARG A 100 -3.80 -4.81 -1.14
C ARG A 100 -3.82 -3.28 -1.15
N VAL A 101 -3.54 -2.69 -2.31
CA VAL A 101 -3.56 -1.23 -2.49
C VAL A 101 -4.97 -0.70 -2.21
N GLY A 102 -5.12 0.16 -1.19
CA GLY A 102 -6.39 0.81 -0.83
C GLY A 102 -7.03 0.37 0.49
N ILE A 103 -6.59 -0.73 1.10
CA ILE A 103 -7.02 -1.16 2.44
C ILE A 103 -5.89 -0.84 3.43
N ALA A 104 -5.83 0.41 3.88
CA ALA A 104 -4.87 0.79 4.91
C ALA A 104 -5.23 0.06 6.23
N ARG A 105 -4.41 -0.92 6.63
CA ARG A 105 -4.52 -1.53 7.96
C ARG A 105 -3.88 -0.58 8.96
N ARG A 106 -4.70 0.12 9.75
CA ARG A 106 -4.22 0.81 10.95
C ARG A 106 -3.79 -0.27 11.94
N ARG A 107 -2.50 -0.61 12.03
CA ARG A 107 -1.98 -1.37 13.17
C ARG A 107 -2.10 -0.46 14.40
N VAL A 108 -3.12 -0.71 15.22
CA VAL A 108 -3.23 -0.08 16.54
C VAL A 108 -2.11 -0.67 17.40
N ARG A 109 -0.99 0.05 17.53
CA ARG A 109 0.04 -0.28 18.52
C ARG A 109 -0.58 -0.06 19.93
N PRO A 110 -0.62 -1.05 20.83
CA PRO A 110 -1.07 -0.83 22.20
C PRO A 110 -0.11 0.15 22.87
N GLY A 111 -0.60 1.33 23.30
CA GLY A 111 0.20 2.31 24.04
C GLY A 111 0.30 3.72 23.45
N ARG A 112 -0.25 3.99 22.25
CA ARG A 112 -0.52 5.38 21.82
C ARG A 112 -2.02 5.66 21.88
N LEU A 113 -2.44 6.36 22.94
CA LEU A 113 -3.75 7.03 22.96
C LEU A 113 -3.79 8.05 21.81
N ALA A 114 -4.57 7.75 20.78
CA ALA A 114 -5.06 8.78 19.88
C ALA A 114 -6.24 9.46 20.57
N VAL A 115 -5.97 10.52 21.34
CA VAL A 115 -7.01 11.47 21.74
C VAL A 115 -7.25 12.40 20.54
N SER A 116 -8.10 11.97 19.62
CA SER A 116 -8.81 12.91 18.75
C SER A 116 -10.06 13.35 19.51
N GLY A 117 -9.99 14.52 20.13
CA GLY A 117 -11.16 15.17 20.70
C GLY A 117 -12.08 15.62 19.56
N GLU A 118 -13.29 15.07 19.53
CA GLU A 118 -14.42 15.73 18.89
C GLU A 118 -15.33 16.22 20.01
N SER A 119 -15.32 17.54 20.18
CA SER A 119 -16.37 18.24 20.92
C SER A 119 -17.67 18.04 20.17
N CYS A 120 -18.62 17.39 20.83
CA CYS A 120 -20.02 17.38 20.45
C CYS A 120 -20.53 18.83 20.52
N SER A 121 -21.19 19.28 19.45
CA SER A 121 -22.12 20.41 19.47
C SER A 121 -23.34 20.00 18.68
#